data_AF-A0A2E7LC44-F1
#
_entry.id   AF-A0A2E7LC44-F1
#
_cell.length_a   1.000
_cell.length_b   1.000
_cell.length_c   1.000
_cell.angle_alpha   90.00
_cell.angle_beta   90.00
_cell.angle_gamma   90.00
#
_symmetry.space_group_name_H-M   'P 1'
#
loop_
_entity.id
_entity.type
_entity.pdbx_description
1 polymer ?
#
loop_
_entity_poly.entity_id
_entity_poly.type
_entity_poly.pdbx_seq_one_letter_code
_entity_poly.pdbx_strand_id
1 'polypeptide(L)'
;MRKVRKSLNRRAAKRGRPIELAVRIPERIAWCEAGGFEIASWIAEDLVDSLILGQGLTSLPTLAEFRALMGTRKLPIYPCMTPIGNGYMAQPDEVIRGTAANLWSAGADGLYAFNWFYYGPWRKALLAEIAEPGRLAGKAKRYIATHRVAAPSGQPGADYVRYSTQGRTAVVPFSINVKTGPHTVELAAGGNFKTQNDRPKQAHLWLEFELLGEQDVLTVTCNDHVLEIPQTRQGVERKRLGKPLSLPACQGILGFPDNRPIDNTFSGTSVPVPVEFLKHGTNRLTFTLKHRTPELNQDLQITRLEIQTGY
;
A
#
# COMPACT_ATOMS: atom_id res chain seq x y z
N MET A 1 29.51 2.39 6.42
CA MET A 1 29.33 0.93 6.21
C MET A 1 30.60 0.09 6.36
N ARG A 2 31.72 0.36 5.67
CA ARG A 2 32.96 -0.46 5.73
C ARG A 2 33.44 -0.82 7.14
N LYS A 3 33.45 0.14 8.07
CA LYS A 3 33.81 -0.08 9.48
C LYS A 3 32.90 -1.10 10.17
N VAL A 4 31.59 -1.08 9.88
CA VAL A 4 30.59 -2.01 10.43
C VAL A 4 30.87 -3.42 9.89
N ARG A 5 30.95 -3.61 8.56
CA ARG A 5 31.26 -4.91 7.94
C ARG A 5 32.55 -5.52 8.48
N LYS A 6 33.64 -4.75 8.58
CA LYS A 6 34.92 -5.20 9.18
C LYS A 6 34.74 -5.67 10.62
N SER A 7 33.97 -4.95 11.43
CA SER A 7 33.68 -5.32 12.82
C SER A 7 32.86 -6.61 12.91
N LEU A 8 31.83 -6.77 12.06
CA LEU A 8 30.99 -7.97 11.98
C LEU A 8 31.81 -9.19 11.55
N ASN A 9 32.66 -9.06 10.52
CA ASN A 9 33.54 -10.16 10.06
C ASN A 9 34.48 -10.64 11.17
N ARG A 10 35.11 -9.72 11.90
CA ARG A 10 35.96 -10.07 13.04
C ARG A 10 35.19 -10.81 14.15
N ARG A 11 33.95 -10.41 14.43
CA ARG A 11 33.10 -11.08 15.43
C ARG A 11 32.59 -12.44 14.94
N ALA A 12 32.24 -12.53 13.66
CA ALA A 12 31.81 -13.76 12.99
C ALA A 12 32.91 -14.83 13.05
N ALA A 13 34.16 -14.44 12.76
CA ALA A 13 35.32 -15.32 12.85
C ALA A 13 35.51 -15.91 14.25
N LYS A 14 35.34 -15.11 15.31
CA LYS A 14 35.39 -15.59 16.71
C LYS A 14 34.23 -16.52 17.08
N ARG A 15 33.05 -16.30 16.49
CA ARG A 15 31.82 -17.05 16.77
C ARG A 15 31.71 -18.35 15.96
N GLY A 16 32.51 -18.50 14.90
CA GLY A 16 32.41 -19.62 13.96
C GLY A 16 31.15 -19.59 13.08
N ARG A 17 30.45 -18.45 12.98
CA ARG A 17 29.28 -18.29 12.09
C ARG A 17 29.13 -16.86 11.59
N PRO A 18 28.63 -16.65 10.35
CA PRO A 18 28.38 -15.31 9.79
C PRO A 18 27.49 -14.44 10.69
N ILE A 19 27.70 -13.13 10.58
CA ILE A 19 26.77 -12.12 11.10
C ILE A 19 26.37 -11.27 9.91
N GLU A 20 25.10 -11.36 9.53
CA GLU A 20 24.53 -10.65 8.39
C GLU A 20 24.21 -9.19 8.73
N LEU A 21 24.24 -8.34 7.71
CA LEU A 21 23.91 -6.92 7.78
C LEU A 21 22.78 -6.58 6.81
N ALA A 22 21.59 -6.38 7.36
CA ALA A 22 20.44 -5.83 6.65
C ALA A 22 20.44 -4.30 6.74
N VAL A 23 20.03 -3.62 5.66
CA VAL A 23 19.80 -2.17 5.67
C VAL A 23 18.37 -1.84 5.25
N ARG A 24 17.73 -0.91 5.95
CA ARG A 24 16.44 -0.35 5.56
C ARG A 24 16.64 1.00 4.89
N ILE A 25 16.12 1.13 3.69
CA ILE A 25 16.44 2.23 2.76
C ILE A 25 15.15 2.67 2.03
N PRO A 26 15.13 3.88 1.42
CA PRO A 26 14.04 4.29 0.55
C PRO A 26 13.77 3.28 -0.58
N GLU A 27 12.53 3.23 -1.06
CA GLU A 27 12.07 2.33 -2.12
C GLU A 27 12.36 2.81 -3.54
N ARG A 28 13.21 3.83 -3.71
CA ARG A 28 13.69 4.33 -5.01
C ARG A 28 15.16 4.69 -4.94
N ILE A 29 15.92 4.33 -5.98
CA ILE A 29 17.38 4.59 -6.03
C ILE A 29 17.67 6.10 -5.91
N ALA A 30 16.95 6.95 -6.65
CA ALA A 30 17.11 8.40 -6.58
C ALA A 30 16.87 8.97 -5.16
N TRP A 31 16.00 8.34 -4.37
CA TRP A 31 15.75 8.75 -2.98
C TRP A 31 16.82 8.23 -2.02
N CYS A 32 17.36 7.04 -2.28
CA CYS A 32 18.55 6.54 -1.60
C CYS A 32 19.73 7.52 -1.79
N GLU A 33 20.01 7.93 -3.03
CA GLU A 33 21.10 8.87 -3.35
C GLU A 33 20.89 10.23 -2.66
N ALA A 34 19.69 10.81 -2.78
CA ALA A 34 19.35 12.07 -2.13
C ALA A 34 19.42 11.98 -0.58
N GLY A 35 19.19 10.80 -0.01
CA GLY A 35 19.32 10.52 1.42
C GLY A 35 20.74 10.14 1.86
N GLY A 36 21.73 10.12 0.96
CA GLY A 36 23.11 9.75 1.27
C GLY A 36 23.36 8.24 1.43
N PHE A 37 22.45 7.41 0.94
CA PHE A 37 22.60 5.95 0.93
C PHE A 37 23.37 5.51 -0.33
N GLU A 38 24.65 5.17 -0.18
CA GLU A 38 25.54 4.73 -1.27
C GLU A 38 25.31 3.25 -1.65
N ILE A 39 24.07 2.89 -2.01
CA ILE A 39 23.64 1.49 -2.19
C ILE A 39 24.48 0.74 -3.22
N ALA A 40 24.79 1.39 -4.35
CA ALA A 40 25.62 0.80 -5.40
C ALA A 40 26.99 0.36 -4.86
N SER A 41 27.68 1.25 -4.13
CA SER A 41 28.97 0.98 -3.51
C SER A 41 28.87 -0.12 -2.44
N TRP A 42 27.81 -0.10 -1.61
CA TRP A 42 27.64 -1.11 -0.57
C TRP A 42 27.42 -2.52 -1.14
N ILE A 43 26.74 -2.63 -2.28
CA ILE A 43 26.53 -3.89 -2.99
C ILE A 43 27.83 -4.34 -3.66
N ALA A 44 28.50 -3.45 -4.40
CA ALA A 44 29.73 -3.75 -5.13
C ALA A 44 30.87 -4.19 -4.21
N GLU A 45 30.95 -3.62 -3.01
CA GLU A 45 31.99 -3.91 -2.01
C GLU A 45 31.61 -5.01 -1.00
N ASP A 46 30.51 -5.75 -1.23
CA ASP A 46 30.09 -6.84 -0.33
C ASP A 46 29.86 -6.37 1.13
N LEU A 47 29.23 -5.21 1.30
CA LEU A 47 29.04 -4.61 2.63
C LEU A 47 27.71 -4.97 3.29
N VAL A 48 26.70 -5.37 2.51
CA VAL A 48 25.34 -5.66 2.97
C VAL A 48 24.84 -7.00 2.43
N ASP A 49 24.00 -7.65 3.23
CA ASP A 49 23.52 -9.01 2.97
C ASP A 49 22.03 -9.03 2.61
N SER A 50 21.27 -7.95 2.88
CA SER A 50 19.88 -7.80 2.45
C SER A 50 19.43 -6.35 2.42
N LEU A 51 18.41 -6.07 1.60
CA LEU A 51 17.79 -4.75 1.50
C LEU A 51 16.33 -4.81 2.00
N ILE A 52 15.96 -3.85 2.84
CA ILE A 52 14.58 -3.64 3.26
C ILE A 52 14.09 -2.34 2.63
N LEU A 53 13.08 -2.40 1.75
CA LEU A 53 12.65 -1.24 0.98
C LEU A 53 11.45 -0.53 1.61
N GLY A 54 11.59 0.78 1.77
CA GLY A 54 10.51 1.70 2.10
C GLY A 54 9.99 1.60 3.54
N GLN A 55 8.85 2.25 3.75
CA GLN A 55 8.15 2.29 5.03
C GLN A 55 6.64 2.17 4.83
N GLY A 56 6.10 0.95 4.95
CA GLY A 56 4.66 0.73 4.81
C GLY A 56 4.19 0.82 3.35
N LEU A 57 4.87 0.09 2.47
CA LEU A 57 4.54 0.02 1.05
C LEU A 57 3.22 -0.73 0.83
N THR A 58 2.40 -0.23 -0.10
CA THR A 58 1.20 -0.93 -0.61
C THR A 58 1.45 -1.63 -1.95
N SER A 59 2.54 -1.28 -2.62
CA SER A 59 3.03 -1.86 -3.89
C SER A 59 4.54 -1.63 -4.04
N LEU A 60 5.20 -2.31 -4.98
CA LEU A 60 6.64 -2.17 -5.22
C LEU A 60 6.97 -2.16 -6.73
N PRO A 61 6.70 -1.05 -7.44
CA PRO A 61 7.00 -0.94 -8.88
C PRO A 61 8.51 -0.87 -9.20
N THR A 62 9.34 -0.59 -8.20
CA THR A 62 10.77 -0.28 -8.35
C THR A 62 11.69 -1.47 -8.14
N LEU A 63 11.14 -2.68 -7.89
CA LEU A 63 11.96 -3.85 -7.59
C LEU A 63 12.99 -4.13 -8.70
N ALA A 64 12.57 -4.04 -9.96
CA ALA A 64 13.44 -4.29 -11.12
C ALA A 64 14.66 -3.36 -11.15
N GLU A 65 14.51 -2.10 -10.75
CA GLU A 65 15.60 -1.13 -10.68
C GLU A 65 16.66 -1.58 -9.67
N PHE A 66 16.24 -1.98 -8.46
CA PHE A 66 17.15 -2.50 -7.44
C PHE A 66 17.82 -3.80 -7.87
N ARG A 67 17.10 -4.70 -8.56
CA ARG A 67 17.69 -5.94 -9.08
C ARG A 67 18.74 -5.67 -10.16
N ALA A 68 18.51 -4.69 -11.02
CA ALA A 68 19.47 -4.27 -12.04
C ALA A 68 20.76 -3.72 -11.39
N LEU A 69 20.63 -2.94 -10.31
CA LEU A 69 21.77 -2.40 -9.57
C LEU A 69 22.70 -3.47 -9.00
N MET A 70 22.20 -4.68 -8.73
CA MET A 70 23.00 -5.73 -8.12
C MET A 70 23.89 -6.51 -9.10
N GLY A 71 23.66 -6.40 -10.42
CA GLY A 71 24.41 -7.17 -11.42
C GLY A 71 24.32 -8.68 -11.15
N THR A 72 25.48 -9.33 -10.98
CA THR A 72 25.60 -10.77 -10.69
C THR A 72 25.31 -11.13 -9.24
N ARG A 73 25.48 -10.18 -8.30
CA ARG A 73 25.11 -10.39 -6.90
C ARG A 73 23.59 -10.37 -6.79
N LYS A 74 22.99 -11.25 -6.01
CA LYS A 74 21.55 -11.28 -5.78
C LYS A 74 21.28 -11.25 -4.29
N LEU A 75 21.15 -10.03 -3.75
CA LEU A 75 20.75 -9.85 -2.37
C LEU A 75 19.23 -10.03 -2.24
N PRO A 76 18.75 -10.67 -1.16
CA PRO A 76 17.33 -10.70 -0.88
C PRO A 76 16.79 -9.28 -0.59
N ILE A 77 15.60 -9.01 -1.12
CA ILE A 77 14.86 -7.76 -0.98
C ILE A 77 13.56 -8.02 -0.23
N TYR A 78 13.40 -7.33 0.89
CA TYR A 78 12.26 -7.41 1.79
C TYR A 78 11.50 -6.08 1.82
N PRO A 79 10.50 -5.83 0.96
CA PRO A 79 9.66 -4.65 1.10
C PRO A 79 9.03 -4.57 2.48
N CYS A 80 9.05 -3.37 3.03
CA CYS A 80 8.50 -3.08 4.34
C CYS A 80 7.00 -2.81 4.23
N MET A 81 6.22 -3.60 4.95
CA MET A 81 4.80 -3.36 5.21
C MET A 81 4.57 -3.10 6.70
N THR A 82 3.41 -2.53 7.03
CA THR A 82 3.02 -2.25 8.41
C THR A 82 1.50 -2.34 8.56
N PRO A 83 0.95 -2.77 9.71
CA PRO A 83 -0.49 -2.88 9.90
C PRO A 83 -1.16 -1.54 10.29
N ILE A 84 -0.47 -0.40 10.12
CA ILE A 84 -0.86 0.93 10.63
C ILE A 84 -0.73 1.97 9.52
N GLY A 85 -1.59 2.97 9.52
CA GLY A 85 -1.51 4.11 8.63
C GLY A 85 -2.15 3.86 7.28
N ASN A 86 -1.80 4.70 6.30
CA ASN A 86 -2.41 4.74 4.97
C ASN A 86 -3.95 4.87 5.03
N GLY A 87 -4.44 5.82 5.83
CA GLY A 87 -5.88 6.04 6.05
C GLY A 87 -6.51 5.20 7.17
N TYR A 88 -5.73 4.37 7.87
CA TYR A 88 -6.24 3.52 8.95
C TYR A 88 -5.44 3.71 10.25
N MET A 89 -6.14 3.75 11.40
CA MET A 89 -5.46 3.62 12.69
C MET A 89 -4.92 2.19 12.87
N ALA A 90 -5.68 1.18 12.47
CA ALA A 90 -5.22 -0.20 12.34
C ALA A 90 -5.86 -0.78 11.08
N GLN A 91 -5.03 -1.22 10.13
CA GLN A 91 -5.51 -1.71 8.84
C GLN A 91 -6.34 -2.98 9.02
N PRO A 92 -7.46 -3.16 8.30
CA PRO A 92 -8.18 -4.43 8.24
C PRO A 92 -7.29 -5.56 7.71
N ASP A 93 -7.58 -6.81 8.08
CA ASP A 93 -6.81 -7.97 7.62
C ASP A 93 -6.84 -8.12 6.09
N GLU A 94 -7.96 -7.76 5.46
CA GLU A 94 -8.12 -7.77 4.00
C GLU A 94 -7.16 -6.79 3.31
N VAL A 95 -6.90 -5.62 3.92
CA VAL A 95 -5.91 -4.64 3.43
C VAL A 95 -4.49 -5.18 3.52
N ILE A 96 -4.16 -5.83 4.64
CA ILE A 96 -2.84 -6.42 4.86
C ILE A 96 -2.61 -7.57 3.85
N ARG A 97 -3.62 -8.42 3.62
CA ARG A 97 -3.57 -9.47 2.57
C ARG A 97 -3.39 -8.90 1.18
N GLY A 98 -4.12 -7.84 0.83
CA GLY A 98 -4.00 -7.18 -0.48
C GLY A 98 -2.61 -6.58 -0.69
N THR A 99 -2.05 -5.96 0.35
CA THR A 99 -0.67 -5.44 0.33
C THR A 99 0.35 -6.58 0.19
N ALA A 100 0.22 -7.66 0.96
CA ALA A 100 1.07 -8.83 0.84
C ALA A 100 1.02 -9.43 -0.59
N ALA A 101 -0.18 -9.58 -1.15
CA ALA A 101 -0.36 -10.06 -2.52
C ALA A 101 0.33 -9.15 -3.55
N ASN A 102 0.24 -7.82 -3.40
CA ASN A 102 0.94 -6.87 -4.27
C ASN A 102 2.46 -7.04 -4.19
N LEU A 103 3.02 -7.17 -2.99
CA LEU A 103 4.47 -7.26 -2.78
C LEU A 103 5.03 -8.62 -3.25
N TRP A 104 4.29 -9.71 -3.04
CA TRP A 104 4.64 -11.02 -3.58
C TRP A 104 4.55 -11.05 -5.10
N SER A 105 3.47 -10.50 -5.68
CA SER A 105 3.30 -10.38 -7.13
C SER A 105 4.42 -9.57 -7.79
N ALA A 106 4.95 -8.56 -7.09
CA ALA A 106 6.10 -7.79 -7.57
C ALA A 106 7.41 -8.60 -7.61
N GLY A 107 7.51 -9.74 -6.91
CA GLY A 107 8.70 -10.60 -6.87
C GLY A 107 9.60 -10.40 -5.64
N ALA A 108 9.04 -9.96 -4.52
CA ALA A 108 9.76 -9.87 -3.24
C ALA A 108 10.32 -11.24 -2.79
N ASP A 109 11.48 -11.25 -2.12
CA ASP A 109 12.06 -12.48 -1.55
C ASP A 109 11.49 -12.80 -0.16
N GLY A 110 10.77 -11.84 0.43
CA GLY A 110 10.08 -11.95 1.70
C GLY A 110 9.45 -10.63 2.08
N LEU A 111 8.73 -10.58 3.20
CA LEU A 111 8.07 -9.37 3.67
C LEU A 111 8.67 -8.93 5.01
N TYR A 112 8.96 -7.64 5.15
CA TYR A 112 9.41 -7.06 6.41
C TYR A 112 8.22 -6.42 7.14
N ALA A 113 7.77 -7.03 8.24
CA ALA A 113 6.63 -6.56 9.04
C ALA A 113 7.05 -5.52 10.09
N PHE A 114 7.03 -4.24 9.73
CA PHE A 114 7.37 -3.14 10.62
C PHE A 114 6.18 -2.75 11.52
N ASN A 115 6.46 -2.38 12.77
CA ASN A 115 5.45 -1.90 13.72
C ASN A 115 4.33 -2.90 14.01
N TRP A 116 4.55 -4.19 13.77
CA TRP A 116 3.55 -5.22 14.04
C TRP A 116 3.29 -5.43 15.54
N PHE A 117 4.31 -5.18 16.37
CA PHE A 117 4.25 -5.35 17.82
C PHE A 117 3.23 -4.43 18.50
N TYR A 118 2.76 -3.36 17.84
CA TYR A 118 1.84 -2.40 18.45
C TYR A 118 0.57 -3.06 18.95
N TYR A 119 0.06 -4.13 18.33
CA TYR A 119 -1.22 -4.70 18.71
C TYR A 119 -1.11 -6.07 19.40
N GLY A 120 0.04 -6.45 19.94
CA GLY A 120 0.17 -7.74 20.63
C GLY A 120 -0.06 -8.97 19.73
N PRO A 121 -0.31 -10.16 20.32
CA PRO A 121 -0.28 -11.44 19.59
C PRO A 121 -1.52 -11.79 18.74
N TRP A 122 -2.64 -11.08 18.82
CA TRP A 122 -3.89 -11.51 18.15
C TRP A 122 -3.79 -11.59 16.63
N ARG A 123 -2.87 -10.85 16.02
CA ARG A 123 -2.56 -10.92 14.59
C ARG A 123 -1.46 -11.91 14.22
N LYS A 124 -1.02 -12.78 15.13
CA LYS A 124 0.00 -13.80 14.83
C LYS A 124 -0.42 -14.74 13.71
N ALA A 125 -1.70 -15.13 13.65
CA ALA A 125 -2.21 -15.97 12.57
C ALA A 125 -2.11 -15.28 11.20
N LEU A 126 -2.34 -13.97 11.15
CA LEU A 126 -2.20 -13.18 9.93
C LEU A 126 -0.75 -13.11 9.46
N LEU A 127 0.24 -13.02 10.36
CA LEU A 127 1.67 -13.11 9.99
C LEU A 127 1.99 -14.43 9.28
N ALA A 128 1.55 -15.56 9.86
CA ALA A 128 1.75 -16.87 9.26
C ALA A 128 1.03 -17.01 7.91
N GLU A 129 -0.07 -16.28 7.73
CA GLU A 129 -0.79 -16.24 6.47
C GLU A 129 -0.04 -15.46 5.39
N ILE A 130 0.41 -14.23 5.67
CA ILE A 130 1.05 -13.38 4.67
C ILE A 130 2.49 -13.80 4.34
N ALA A 131 3.12 -14.59 5.21
CA ALA A 131 4.48 -15.09 5.02
C ALA A 131 4.62 -16.01 3.81
N GLU A 132 3.53 -16.59 3.30
CA GLU A 132 3.54 -17.49 2.14
C GLU A 132 2.49 -17.03 1.11
N PRO A 133 2.88 -16.72 -0.14
CA PRO A 133 1.95 -16.20 -1.14
C PRO A 133 0.79 -17.16 -1.45
N GLY A 134 1.04 -18.48 -1.42
CA GLY A 134 0.01 -19.50 -1.67
C GLY A 134 -1.11 -19.50 -0.63
N ARG A 135 -0.85 -19.05 0.61
CA ARG A 135 -1.84 -19.00 1.69
C ARG A 135 -2.82 -17.83 1.57
N LEU A 136 -2.58 -16.92 0.62
CA LEU A 136 -3.46 -15.81 0.29
C LEU A 136 -4.55 -16.21 -0.72
N ALA A 137 -4.38 -17.34 -1.43
CA ALA A 137 -5.34 -17.80 -2.43
C ALA A 137 -6.73 -17.99 -1.80
N GLY A 138 -7.77 -17.53 -2.50
CA GLY A 138 -9.16 -17.73 -2.05
C GLY A 138 -9.59 -16.83 -0.87
N LYS A 139 -8.75 -15.88 -0.44
CA LYS A 139 -9.04 -14.98 0.68
C LYS A 139 -9.37 -13.58 0.19
N ALA A 140 -10.32 -12.95 0.87
CA ALA A 140 -10.68 -11.55 0.66
C ALA A 140 -9.46 -10.64 0.81
N LYS A 141 -9.23 -9.83 -0.23
CA LYS A 141 -8.12 -8.87 -0.32
C LYS A 141 -8.69 -7.49 -0.61
N ARG A 142 -8.05 -6.47 -0.06
CA ARG A 142 -8.31 -5.08 -0.39
C ARG A 142 -7.02 -4.41 -0.84
N TYR A 143 -7.01 -3.96 -2.10
CA TYR A 143 -5.88 -3.25 -2.71
C TYR A 143 -6.15 -1.76 -2.57
N ILE A 144 -5.22 -1.03 -1.95
CA ILE A 144 -5.47 0.36 -1.55
C ILE A 144 -4.49 1.32 -2.21
N ALA A 145 -5.00 2.47 -2.62
CA ALA A 145 -4.19 3.60 -3.04
C ALA A 145 -3.37 4.13 -1.85
N THR A 146 -2.18 4.63 -2.12
CA THR A 146 -1.35 5.24 -1.07
C THR A 146 -1.92 6.62 -0.71
N HIS A 147 -2.17 6.85 0.58
CA HIS A 147 -2.62 8.13 1.13
C HIS A 147 -1.45 9.07 1.38
N ARG A 148 -1.66 10.36 1.08
CA ARG A 148 -0.71 11.43 1.39
C ARG A 148 -0.59 11.55 2.90
N VAL A 149 0.65 11.56 3.38
CA VAL A 149 0.97 11.94 4.75
C VAL A 149 1.91 13.13 4.68
N ALA A 150 1.51 14.25 5.25
CA ALA A 150 2.35 15.43 5.33
C ALA A 150 3.54 15.14 6.25
N ALA A 151 4.75 15.45 5.79
CA ALA A 151 5.90 15.49 6.69
C ALA A 151 5.68 16.66 7.67
N PRO A 152 5.81 16.46 8.99
CA PRO A 152 5.80 17.57 9.94
C PRO A 152 6.90 18.57 9.54
N SER A 153 6.52 19.80 9.19
CA SER A 153 7.48 20.83 8.79
C SER A 153 8.39 21.19 9.96
N GLY A 154 9.70 21.29 9.72
CA GLY A 154 10.66 21.78 10.71
C GLY A 154 11.04 20.81 11.83
N GLN A 155 10.56 19.56 11.83
CA GLN A 155 11.00 18.56 12.80
C GLN A 155 12.26 17.81 12.33
N PRO A 156 13.38 17.87 13.08
CA PRO A 156 14.54 17.02 12.83
C PRO A 156 14.13 15.55 12.81
N GLY A 157 14.58 14.80 11.79
CA GLY A 157 14.26 13.38 11.66
C GLY A 157 12.98 13.05 10.88
N ALA A 158 12.26 14.03 10.32
CA ALA A 158 11.13 13.76 9.40
C ALA A 158 11.55 13.21 8.02
N ASP A 159 12.84 12.94 7.80
CA ASP A 159 13.38 12.43 6.53
C ASP A 159 12.77 11.08 6.12
N TYR A 160 12.28 10.28 7.08
CA TYR A 160 11.54 9.05 6.78
C TYR A 160 10.25 9.29 5.99
N VAL A 161 9.61 10.46 6.14
CA VAL A 161 8.45 10.86 5.33
C VAL A 161 8.92 11.46 4.00
N ARG A 162 10.01 12.24 4.00
CA ARG A 162 10.52 12.97 2.82
C ARG A 162 10.93 12.07 1.65
N TYR A 163 11.34 10.83 1.93
CA TYR A 163 11.77 9.85 0.95
C TYR A 163 10.90 8.59 0.98
N SER A 164 9.59 8.79 1.07
CA SER A 164 8.60 7.71 1.01
C SER A 164 7.49 8.02 0.02
N THR A 165 6.84 6.97 -0.48
CA THR A 165 5.69 7.07 -1.39
C THR A 165 4.58 7.92 -0.78
N GLN A 166 4.28 7.77 0.51
CA GLN A 166 3.24 8.57 1.20
C GLN A 166 3.56 10.07 1.21
N GLY A 167 4.83 10.45 1.31
CA GLY A 167 5.24 11.86 1.35
C GLY A 167 5.42 12.50 -0.02
N ARG A 168 5.91 11.74 -1.03
CA ARG A 168 6.27 12.30 -2.35
C ARG A 168 5.27 11.99 -3.46
N THR A 169 4.81 10.75 -3.55
CA THR A 169 4.05 10.25 -4.72
C THR A 169 2.78 9.52 -4.29
N ALA A 170 2.11 9.98 -3.24
CA ALA A 170 0.85 9.40 -2.82
C ALA A 170 -0.20 9.58 -3.92
N VAL A 171 -1.08 8.58 -4.05
CA VAL A 171 -2.10 8.50 -5.08
C VAL A 171 -3.34 9.31 -4.70
N VAL A 172 -3.69 9.36 -3.40
CA VAL A 172 -4.81 10.14 -2.88
C VAL A 172 -4.36 11.11 -1.78
N PRO A 173 -5.02 12.29 -1.61
CA PRO A 173 -6.13 12.76 -2.43
C PRO A 173 -5.66 13.29 -3.79
N PHE A 174 -6.58 13.32 -4.76
CA PHE A 174 -6.41 14.04 -6.03
C PHE A 174 -7.70 14.75 -6.45
N SER A 175 -7.55 15.84 -7.19
CA SER A 175 -8.66 16.66 -7.68
C SER A 175 -9.04 16.29 -9.11
N ILE A 176 -10.34 16.35 -9.40
CA ILE A 176 -10.90 16.18 -10.75
C ILE A 176 -11.71 17.43 -11.07
N ASN A 177 -11.49 17.97 -12.28
CA ASN A 177 -12.19 19.13 -12.81
C ASN A 177 -12.67 18.84 -14.23
N VAL A 178 -13.82 19.38 -14.60
CA VAL A 178 -14.37 19.30 -15.97
C VAL A 178 -13.38 19.84 -17.01
N LYS A 179 -12.65 20.92 -16.67
CA LYS A 179 -11.70 21.60 -17.56
C LYS A 179 -10.40 20.81 -17.78
N THR A 180 -9.89 20.13 -16.75
CA THR A 180 -8.63 19.36 -16.86
C THR A 180 -8.84 18.00 -17.53
N GLY A 181 -10.09 17.53 -17.57
CA GLY A 181 -10.45 16.29 -18.25
C GLY A 181 -10.15 15.05 -17.40
N PRO A 182 -9.90 13.89 -18.03
CA PRO A 182 -9.73 12.62 -17.32
C PRO A 182 -8.48 12.61 -16.42
N HIS A 183 -8.63 12.15 -15.18
CA HIS A 183 -7.53 11.85 -14.27
C HIS A 183 -7.34 10.33 -14.18
N THR A 184 -6.13 9.82 -14.42
CA THR A 184 -5.84 8.38 -14.35
C THR A 184 -4.90 8.06 -13.20
N VAL A 185 -5.26 7.04 -12.42
CA VAL A 185 -4.40 6.46 -11.39
C VAL A 185 -4.14 4.99 -11.71
N GLU A 186 -2.98 4.52 -11.26
CA GLU A 186 -2.59 3.12 -11.34
C GLU A 186 -2.70 2.49 -9.95
N LEU A 187 -3.46 1.40 -9.86
CA LEU A 187 -3.60 0.63 -8.63
C LEU A 187 -3.09 -0.80 -8.85
N ALA A 188 -2.09 -1.20 -8.07
CA ALA A 188 -1.60 -2.57 -8.09
C ALA A 188 -2.61 -3.52 -7.42
N ALA A 189 -2.89 -4.64 -8.07
CA ALA A 189 -3.69 -5.73 -7.56
C ALA A 189 -3.02 -7.07 -7.89
N GLY A 190 -2.27 -7.61 -6.93
CA GLY A 190 -1.41 -8.79 -7.08
C GLY A 190 -2.14 -10.13 -7.00
N GLY A 191 -3.46 -10.15 -6.82
CA GLY A 191 -4.25 -11.38 -6.89
C GLY A 191 -4.25 -11.98 -8.29
N ASN A 192 -4.42 -13.29 -8.38
CA ASN A 192 -4.55 -13.96 -9.68
C ASN A 192 -6.02 -14.18 -10.02
N PHE A 193 -6.64 -13.17 -10.66
CA PHE A 193 -8.06 -13.18 -10.99
C PHE A 193 -8.47 -14.22 -12.05
N LYS A 194 -7.52 -14.91 -12.68
CA LYS A 194 -7.79 -15.93 -13.71
C LYS A 194 -7.74 -17.36 -13.16
N THR A 195 -6.95 -17.60 -12.11
CA THR A 195 -6.82 -18.95 -11.53
C THR A 195 -8.07 -19.30 -10.73
N GLN A 196 -8.68 -20.45 -11.00
CA GLN A 196 -9.96 -20.86 -10.39
C GLN A 196 -9.96 -20.77 -8.85
N ASN A 197 -8.85 -21.15 -8.20
CA ASN A 197 -8.72 -21.13 -6.73
C ASN A 197 -8.45 -19.74 -6.12
N ASP A 198 -8.10 -18.74 -6.94
CA ASP A 198 -7.86 -17.35 -6.50
C ASP A 198 -8.69 -16.33 -7.31
N ARG A 199 -9.72 -16.80 -8.01
CA ARG A 199 -10.68 -15.95 -8.70
C ARG A 199 -11.74 -15.49 -7.69
N PRO A 200 -11.85 -14.18 -7.40
CA PRO A 200 -12.92 -13.69 -6.56
C PRO A 200 -14.28 -13.86 -7.24
N LYS A 201 -15.33 -14.05 -6.44
CA LYS A 201 -16.73 -14.08 -6.90
C LYS A 201 -17.26 -12.68 -7.22
N GLN A 202 -16.73 -11.66 -6.53
CA GLN A 202 -17.14 -10.28 -6.71
C GLN A 202 -15.96 -9.34 -6.44
N ALA A 203 -15.98 -8.17 -7.08
CA ALA A 203 -15.09 -7.08 -6.77
C ALA A 203 -15.86 -5.76 -6.73
N HIS A 204 -15.40 -4.85 -5.89
CA HIS A 204 -15.95 -3.51 -5.77
C HIS A 204 -14.83 -2.48 -5.67
N LEU A 205 -14.99 -1.36 -6.36
CA LEU A 205 -14.19 -0.16 -6.21
C LEU A 205 -14.87 0.74 -5.17
N TRP A 206 -14.19 0.94 -4.05
CA TRP A 206 -14.60 1.83 -2.97
C TRP A 206 -13.96 3.19 -3.17
N LEU A 207 -14.79 4.23 -3.18
CA LEU A 207 -14.36 5.62 -3.35
C LEU A 207 -14.92 6.47 -2.22
N GLU A 208 -14.06 7.30 -1.64
CA GLU A 208 -14.46 8.40 -0.77
C GLU A 208 -14.24 9.73 -1.51
N PHE A 209 -15.17 10.64 -1.33
CA PHE A 209 -15.15 11.94 -1.99
C PHE A 209 -15.21 13.05 -0.95
N GLU A 210 -14.47 14.12 -1.23
CA GLU A 210 -14.75 15.43 -0.64
C GLU A 210 -15.32 16.33 -1.73
N LEU A 211 -16.25 17.20 -1.33
CA LEU A 211 -16.87 18.20 -2.21
C LEU A 211 -17.63 17.58 -3.40
N LEU A 212 -18.16 16.37 -3.28
CA LEU A 212 -19.07 15.80 -4.27
C LEU A 212 -20.42 16.54 -4.24
N GLY A 213 -20.80 17.12 -5.37
CA GLY A 213 -22.07 17.82 -5.54
C GLY A 213 -23.20 16.89 -5.96
N GLU A 214 -24.44 17.26 -5.65
CA GLU A 214 -25.64 16.46 -5.94
C GLU A 214 -25.92 16.30 -7.45
N GLN A 215 -25.41 17.23 -8.27
CA GLN A 215 -25.58 17.26 -9.71
C GLN A 215 -24.29 16.85 -10.45
N ASP A 216 -23.26 16.39 -9.74
CA ASP A 216 -22.03 15.94 -10.37
C ASP A 216 -22.28 14.69 -11.22
N VAL A 217 -21.74 14.67 -12.44
CA VAL A 217 -21.76 13.48 -13.30
C VAL A 217 -20.34 12.95 -13.42
N LEU A 218 -20.04 11.93 -12.61
CA LEU A 218 -18.75 11.23 -12.61
C LEU A 218 -18.83 9.95 -13.44
N THR A 219 -17.83 9.73 -14.28
CA THR A 219 -17.62 8.44 -14.96
C THR A 219 -16.29 7.85 -14.54
N VAL A 220 -16.25 6.54 -14.30
CA VAL A 220 -15.03 5.81 -14.00
C VAL A 220 -14.86 4.66 -14.99
N THR A 221 -13.63 4.46 -15.48
CA THR A 221 -13.27 3.25 -16.23
C THR A 221 -12.23 2.45 -15.49
N CYS A 222 -12.31 1.12 -15.54
CA CYS A 222 -11.27 0.19 -15.11
C CYS A 222 -10.72 -0.55 -16.33
N ASN A 223 -9.43 -0.37 -16.62
CA ASN A 223 -8.77 -0.99 -17.78
C ASN A 223 -9.57 -0.78 -19.08
N ASP A 224 -9.99 0.46 -19.31
CA ASP A 224 -10.77 0.92 -20.48
C ASP A 224 -12.24 0.46 -20.52
N HIS A 225 -12.70 -0.29 -19.51
CA HIS A 225 -14.12 -0.65 -19.35
C HIS A 225 -14.85 0.33 -18.43
N VAL A 226 -15.99 0.86 -18.88
CA VAL A 226 -16.83 1.77 -18.07
C VAL A 226 -17.43 1.02 -16.87
N LEU A 227 -17.38 1.65 -15.70
CA LEU A 227 -18.02 1.17 -14.48
C LEU A 227 -19.30 1.98 -14.22
N GLU A 228 -20.38 1.28 -13.88
CA GLU A 228 -21.64 1.89 -13.48
C GLU A 228 -21.57 2.35 -12.02
N ILE A 229 -21.43 3.65 -11.82
CA ILE A 229 -21.44 4.24 -10.47
C ILE A 229 -22.86 4.26 -9.95
N PRO A 230 -23.17 3.64 -8.79
CA PRO A 230 -24.51 3.65 -8.22
C PRO A 230 -25.02 5.09 -7.99
N GLN A 231 -26.26 5.35 -8.39
CA GLN A 231 -26.92 6.64 -8.29
C GLN A 231 -28.16 6.57 -7.39
N THR A 232 -28.53 7.70 -6.81
CA THR A 232 -29.77 7.96 -6.08
C THR A 232 -30.46 9.18 -6.69
N ARG A 233 -31.62 9.57 -6.16
CA ARG A 233 -32.30 10.82 -6.57
C ARG A 233 -31.46 12.08 -6.29
N GLN A 234 -30.46 11.99 -5.42
CA GLN A 234 -29.58 13.10 -5.00
C GLN A 234 -28.17 12.99 -5.61
N GLY A 235 -28.02 12.23 -6.70
CA GLY A 235 -26.72 11.97 -7.34
C GLY A 235 -26.06 10.68 -6.86
N VAL A 236 -24.73 10.62 -6.90
CA VAL A 236 -23.94 9.41 -6.57
C VAL A 236 -24.31 8.86 -5.19
N GLU A 237 -24.59 7.55 -5.11
CA GLU A 237 -24.91 6.86 -3.86
C GLU A 237 -23.80 7.02 -2.83
N ARG A 238 -24.16 7.43 -1.62
CA ARG A 238 -23.27 7.42 -0.45
C ARG A 238 -23.79 6.45 0.59
N LYS A 239 -22.91 5.58 1.07
CA LYS A 239 -23.17 4.66 2.17
C LYS A 239 -21.97 4.54 3.07
N ARG A 240 -22.21 4.05 4.29
CA ARG A 240 -21.15 3.73 5.23
C ARG A 240 -20.43 2.46 4.77
N LEU A 241 -19.17 2.60 4.39
CA LEU A 241 -18.28 1.51 4.00
C LEU A 241 -17.32 1.17 5.13
N GLY A 242 -16.61 0.05 5.00
CA GLY A 242 -15.74 -0.46 6.06
C GLY A 242 -16.51 -1.12 7.22
N LYS A 243 -15.78 -1.46 8.28
CA LYS A 243 -16.34 -2.05 9.51
C LYS A 243 -15.45 -1.67 10.69
N PRO A 244 -15.98 -1.45 11.90
CA PRO A 244 -15.16 -1.32 13.10
C PRO A 244 -14.27 -2.55 13.28
N LEU A 245 -13.05 -2.33 13.78
CA LEU A 245 -12.10 -3.38 14.11
C LEU A 245 -12.03 -3.52 15.63
N SER A 246 -12.53 -4.64 16.14
CA SER A 246 -12.44 -4.96 17.56
C SER A 246 -11.06 -5.54 17.88
N LEU A 247 -10.35 -4.88 18.80
CA LEU A 247 -9.10 -5.41 19.34
C LEU A 247 -9.42 -6.29 20.56
N PRO A 248 -8.74 -7.45 20.72
CA PRO A 248 -8.84 -8.21 21.96
C PRO A 248 -8.36 -7.37 23.15
N ALA A 249 -8.99 -7.59 24.31
CA ALA A 249 -8.63 -6.90 25.55
C ALA A 249 -7.13 -7.00 25.83
N CYS A 250 -6.54 -5.89 26.30
CA CYS A 250 -5.10 -5.76 26.59
C CYS A 250 -4.16 -5.97 25.38
N GLN A 251 -4.67 -5.90 24.15
CA GLN A 251 -3.87 -5.98 22.92
C GLN A 251 -4.02 -4.73 22.03
N GLY A 252 -4.22 -3.58 22.68
CA GLY A 252 -4.15 -2.27 22.06
C GLY A 252 -2.71 -1.83 21.78
N ILE A 253 -2.57 -0.61 21.24
CA ILE A 253 -1.28 0.01 20.86
C ILE A 253 -0.29 -0.06 22.03
N LEU A 254 0.89 -0.65 21.84
CA LEU A 254 1.93 -0.85 22.85
C LEU A 254 1.47 -1.62 24.10
N GLY A 255 0.43 -2.46 23.98
CA GLY A 255 -0.09 -3.22 25.11
C GLY A 255 -0.93 -2.39 26.09
N PHE A 256 -1.25 -1.13 25.76
CA PHE A 256 -2.24 -0.38 26.52
C PHE A 256 -3.64 -0.97 26.26
N PRO A 257 -4.45 -1.18 27.31
CA PRO A 257 -5.80 -1.68 27.15
C PRO A 257 -6.64 -0.64 26.39
N ASP A 258 -7.14 -1.03 25.22
CA ASP A 258 -8.21 -0.30 24.55
C ASP A 258 -9.35 -1.27 24.30
N ASN A 259 -10.48 -1.04 24.97
CA ASN A 259 -11.68 -1.86 24.84
C ASN A 259 -12.64 -1.28 23.78
N ARG A 260 -12.27 -0.16 23.14
CA ARG A 260 -13.09 0.45 22.10
C ARG A 260 -12.71 -0.09 20.73
N PRO A 261 -13.69 -0.47 19.89
CA PRO A 261 -13.42 -0.78 18.50
C PRO A 261 -12.77 0.42 17.79
N ILE A 262 -11.77 0.14 16.95
CA ILE A 262 -11.20 1.14 16.05
C ILE A 262 -12.22 1.35 14.93
N ASP A 263 -12.70 2.59 14.76
CA ASP A 263 -13.60 2.91 13.65
C ASP A 263 -12.81 2.98 12.33
N ASN A 264 -12.99 1.97 11.49
CA ASN A 264 -12.44 1.92 10.12
C ASN A 264 -13.53 2.18 9.07
N THR A 265 -14.67 2.73 9.48
CA THR A 265 -15.75 3.10 8.56
C THR A 265 -15.53 4.48 7.96
N PHE A 266 -16.11 4.68 6.77
CA PHE A 266 -16.06 5.96 6.06
C PHE A 266 -17.31 6.11 5.17
N SER A 267 -17.63 7.33 4.74
CA SER A 267 -18.77 7.60 3.87
C SER A 267 -18.32 7.63 2.42
N GLY A 268 -18.83 6.73 1.59
CA GLY A 268 -18.36 6.62 0.21
C GLY A 268 -19.33 5.86 -0.67
N THR A 269 -18.89 5.57 -1.90
CA THR A 269 -19.64 4.73 -2.84
C THR A 269 -18.89 3.44 -3.10
N SER A 270 -19.63 2.35 -3.35
CA SER A 270 -19.07 1.05 -3.68
C SER A 270 -19.55 0.65 -5.07
N VAL A 271 -18.70 0.88 -6.07
CA VAL A 271 -18.97 0.62 -7.48
C VAL A 271 -18.67 -0.86 -7.77
N PRO A 272 -19.64 -1.67 -8.25
CA PRO A 272 -19.36 -3.03 -8.70
C PRO A 272 -18.31 -3.02 -9.83
N VAL A 273 -17.34 -3.93 -9.73
CA VAL A 273 -16.31 -4.13 -10.77
C VAL A 273 -16.41 -5.59 -11.22
N PRO A 274 -16.82 -5.86 -12.48
CA PRO A 274 -16.72 -7.19 -13.05
C PRO A 274 -15.30 -7.72 -12.93
N VAL A 275 -15.14 -8.93 -12.39
CA VAL A 275 -13.83 -9.49 -12.03
C VAL A 275 -12.93 -9.65 -13.26
N GLU A 276 -13.53 -9.88 -14.43
CA GLU A 276 -12.87 -9.94 -15.73
C GLU A 276 -12.23 -8.62 -16.17
N PHE A 277 -12.67 -7.48 -15.63
CA PHE A 277 -12.04 -6.19 -15.91
C PHE A 277 -10.73 -6.02 -15.13
N LEU A 278 -10.52 -6.79 -14.06
CA LEU A 278 -9.31 -6.73 -13.26
C LEU A 278 -8.16 -7.55 -13.88
N LYS A 279 -6.96 -6.97 -13.87
CA LYS A 279 -5.71 -7.58 -14.31
C LYS A 279 -4.82 -7.87 -13.11
N HIS A 280 -4.10 -8.99 -13.17
CA HIS A 280 -2.98 -9.21 -12.26
C HIS A 280 -1.92 -8.14 -12.47
N GLY A 281 -1.46 -7.50 -11.38
CA GLY A 281 -0.52 -6.38 -11.45
C GLY A 281 -1.26 -5.04 -11.54
N THR A 282 -0.84 -4.16 -12.45
CA THR A 282 -1.36 -2.79 -12.51
C THR A 282 -2.74 -2.72 -13.19
N ASN A 283 -3.68 -2.05 -12.51
CA ASN A 283 -5.00 -1.71 -13.04
C ASN A 283 -5.11 -0.19 -13.20
N ARG A 284 -5.49 0.27 -14.40
CA ARG A 284 -5.69 1.69 -14.69
C ARG A 284 -7.13 2.08 -14.37
N LEU A 285 -7.29 3.07 -13.50
CA LEU A 285 -8.57 3.64 -13.15
C LEU A 285 -8.60 5.09 -13.64
N THR A 286 -9.52 5.41 -14.55
CA THR A 286 -9.64 6.75 -15.13
C THR A 286 -10.96 7.37 -14.70
N PHE A 287 -10.87 8.54 -14.08
CA PHE A 287 -11.98 9.30 -13.54
C PHE A 287 -12.21 10.53 -14.41
N THR A 288 -13.44 10.77 -14.83
CA THR A 288 -13.80 11.97 -15.58
C THR A 288 -15.04 12.61 -14.99
N LEU A 289 -14.93 13.87 -14.59
CA LEU A 289 -16.08 14.68 -14.21
C LEU A 289 -16.66 15.33 -15.47
N LYS A 290 -17.87 14.93 -15.87
CA LYS A 290 -18.56 15.44 -17.06
C LYS A 290 -19.37 16.70 -16.77
N HIS A 291 -19.91 16.79 -15.57
CA HIS A 291 -20.69 17.93 -15.10
C HIS A 291 -20.37 18.17 -13.64
N ARG A 292 -20.28 19.45 -13.25
CA ARG A 292 -20.03 19.92 -11.89
C ARG A 292 -21.29 20.65 -11.40
N THR A 293 -21.70 20.41 -10.16
CA THR A 293 -22.74 21.22 -9.50
C THR A 293 -22.38 22.72 -9.58
N PRO A 294 -23.22 23.58 -10.19
CA PRO A 294 -22.87 24.98 -10.49
C PRO A 294 -22.45 25.82 -9.29
N GLU A 295 -22.98 25.54 -8.10
CA GLU A 295 -22.70 26.30 -6.87
C GLU A 295 -21.33 25.96 -6.25
N LEU A 296 -20.68 24.88 -6.71
CA LEU A 296 -19.40 24.40 -6.16
C LEU A 296 -18.21 24.89 -6.99
N ASN A 297 -17.55 25.93 -6.49
CA ASN A 297 -16.34 26.52 -7.11
C ASN A 297 -15.05 25.70 -6.89
N GLN A 298 -15.06 24.76 -5.95
CA GLN A 298 -13.91 23.91 -5.64
C GLN A 298 -13.97 22.61 -6.46
N ASP A 299 -12.81 22.03 -6.77
CA ASP A 299 -12.74 20.75 -7.48
C ASP A 299 -13.28 19.59 -6.63
N LEU A 300 -13.89 18.60 -7.28
CA LEU A 300 -14.19 17.31 -6.65
C LEU A 300 -12.88 16.64 -6.26
N GLN A 301 -12.76 16.17 -5.02
CA GLN A 301 -11.60 15.41 -4.57
C GLN A 301 -11.96 13.95 -4.31
N ILE A 302 -11.12 13.04 -4.78
CA ILE A 302 -11.15 11.63 -4.39
C ILE A 302 -10.10 11.44 -3.31
N THR A 303 -10.54 11.09 -2.10
CA THR A 303 -9.70 11.04 -0.89
C THR A 303 -9.37 9.62 -0.45
N ARG A 304 -10.14 8.63 -0.92
CA ARG A 304 -9.86 7.20 -0.74
C ARG A 304 -10.21 6.43 -2.01
N LEU A 305 -9.39 5.45 -2.34
CA LEU A 305 -9.57 4.58 -3.49
C LEU A 305 -9.07 3.18 -3.14
N GLU A 306 -9.96 2.19 -3.16
CA GLU A 306 -9.65 0.81 -2.80
C GLU A 306 -10.41 -0.19 -3.69
N ILE A 307 -9.75 -1.24 -4.15
CA ILE A 307 -10.43 -2.38 -4.80
C ILE A 307 -10.57 -3.49 -3.75
N GLN A 308 -11.80 -3.81 -3.36
CA GLN A 308 -12.12 -4.93 -2.50
C GLN A 308 -12.54 -6.14 -3.34
N THR A 309 -12.04 -7.31 -2.97
CA THR A 309 -12.39 -8.60 -3.58
C THR A 309 -13.05 -9.52 -2.55
N GLY A 310 -14.11 -10.21 -2.96
CA GLY A 310 -14.80 -11.24 -2.17
C GLY A 310 -14.72 -12.60 -2.84
N TYR A 311 -14.51 -13.66 -2.05
CA TYR A 311 -14.30 -15.04 -2.49
C TYR A 311 -15.38 -15.96 -1.91
#